data_AF-A0A7L2P3Y8-F1
#
_entry.id   AF-A0A7L2P3Y8-F1
#
_cell.length_a   1.000
_cell.length_b   1.000
_cell.length_c   1.000
_cell.angle_alpha   90.00
_cell.angle_beta   90.00
_cell.angle_gamma   90.00
#
_symmetry.space_group_name_H-M   'P 1'
#
loop_
_entity.id
_entity.type
_entity.pdbx_description
1 polymer ?
#
loop_
_entity_poly.entity_id
_entity_poly.type
_entity_poly.pdbx_seq_one_letter_code
_entity_poly.pdbx_strand_id
1 'polypeptide(L)'
;GEMLPSPSDYKASLIVLTVQNWLLRLSADSGEVLEKVYLAGSCCKFFRYLSWDTPQEVMIVKSAQNKLPAAARQAGIQQTVLFYLAVFQVLPLSFIGMLEINKKIFGNSVTDVAVSNGILIVMYSMGLVRLYNFKAILEQFMEQSYELGQEFNWNGQAGIVGKYPFGLPCNIKITDTPPLLFEASSLENAFQIGGYPWHYIITPNKKKHKGVFHICSLKDNALAKNGIQDMKCCSLEPDWIYFHPDMSGRIIHVGPNLIKVLKLKEVKNHADQMEIAEDFTIVANRENCVS
;
A
#
# COMPACT_ATOMS: atom_id res chain seq x y z
N GLY A 1 -14.62 -8.37 -23.97
CA GLY A 1 -13.32 -7.83 -23.54
C GLY A 1 -12.68 -7.20 -24.73
N GLU A 2 -12.08 -6.02 -24.55
CA GLU A 2 -11.28 -5.38 -25.60
C GLU A 2 -10.02 -6.21 -25.89
N MET A 3 -9.58 -6.27 -27.14
CA MET A 3 -8.33 -6.94 -27.51
C MET A 3 -7.14 -6.09 -27.03
N LEU A 4 -6.20 -6.72 -26.33
CA LEU A 4 -4.92 -6.09 -25.95
C LEU A 4 -4.11 -5.72 -27.22
N PRO A 5 -3.37 -4.61 -27.18
CA PRO A 5 -2.75 -4.02 -28.36
C PRO A 5 -1.59 -4.85 -28.93
N SER A 6 -0.85 -5.60 -28.09
CA SER A 6 0.27 -6.43 -28.53
C SER A 6 0.06 -7.91 -28.22
N PRO A 7 0.49 -8.84 -29.10
CA PRO A 7 0.54 -10.28 -28.79
C PRO A 7 1.35 -10.60 -27.53
N SER A 8 2.35 -9.79 -27.17
CA SER A 8 3.15 -9.97 -25.95
C SER A 8 2.37 -9.72 -24.66
N ASP A 9 1.23 -9.03 -24.72
CA ASP A 9 0.44 -8.69 -23.53
C ASP A 9 -0.42 -9.86 -23.07
N TYR A 10 -0.64 -10.84 -23.94
CA TYR A 10 -1.33 -12.09 -23.62
C TYR A 10 -0.40 -13.14 -22.98
N LYS A 11 0.91 -12.90 -22.95
CA LYS A 11 1.88 -13.83 -22.37
C LYS A 11 1.97 -13.65 -20.87
N ALA A 12 2.06 -14.77 -20.15
CA ALA A 12 2.41 -14.76 -18.74
C ALA A 12 3.73 -14.00 -18.54
N SER A 13 3.74 -13.07 -17.59
CA SER A 13 4.88 -12.19 -17.38
C SER A 13 5.12 -11.87 -15.92
N LEU A 14 6.38 -11.58 -15.60
CA LEU A 14 6.83 -11.13 -14.29
C LEU A 14 7.20 -9.65 -14.37
N ILE A 15 6.70 -8.86 -13.42
CA ILE A 15 7.12 -7.47 -13.27
C ILE A 15 8.23 -7.39 -12.24
N VAL A 16 9.35 -6.78 -12.62
CA VAL A 16 10.56 -6.67 -11.80
C VAL A 16 11.01 -5.23 -11.69
N LEU A 17 11.31 -4.80 -10.47
CA LEU A 17 11.94 -3.51 -10.18
C LEU A 17 13.42 -3.71 -9.90
N THR A 18 14.28 -3.06 -10.68
CA THR A 18 15.73 -3.14 -10.54
C THR A 18 16.29 -2.04 -9.63
N VAL A 19 17.49 -2.24 -9.10
CA VAL A 19 18.13 -1.23 -8.24
C VAL A 19 18.50 0.05 -8.98
N GLN A 20 18.64 0.00 -10.31
CA GLN A 20 18.88 1.12 -11.22
C GLN A 20 17.58 1.81 -11.71
N ASN A 21 16.46 1.64 -11.01
CA ASN A 21 15.17 2.28 -11.31
C ASN A 21 14.59 1.90 -12.68
N TRP A 22 14.87 0.69 -13.17
CA TRP A 22 14.13 0.11 -14.28
C TRP A 22 12.99 -0.75 -13.76
N LEU A 23 11.81 -0.53 -14.33
CA LEU A 23 10.69 -1.45 -14.28
C LEU A 23 10.73 -2.31 -15.54
N LEU A 24 10.85 -3.62 -15.36
CA LEU A 24 10.93 -4.60 -16.43
C LEU A 24 9.69 -5.47 -16.41
N ARG A 25 9.11 -5.73 -17.58
CA ARG A 25 8.18 -6.85 -17.78
C ARG A 25 8.94 -7.96 -18.49
N LEU A 26 9.09 -9.10 -17.82
CA LEU A 26 9.80 -10.26 -18.32
C LEU A 26 8.81 -11.34 -18.73
N SER A 27 9.09 -12.11 -19.77
CA SER A 27 8.33 -13.34 -20.04
C SER A 27 8.53 -14.32 -18.88
N ALA A 28 7.43 -14.89 -18.37
CA ALA A 28 7.51 -15.90 -17.31
C ALA A 28 8.16 -17.20 -17.82
N ASP A 29 8.05 -17.49 -19.12
CA ASP A 29 8.55 -18.72 -19.72
C ASP A 29 10.02 -18.63 -20.12
N SER A 30 10.43 -17.54 -20.79
CA SER A 30 11.79 -17.38 -21.33
C SER A 30 12.70 -16.48 -20.49
N GLY A 31 12.14 -15.66 -19.59
CA GLY A 31 12.87 -14.61 -18.89
C GLY A 31 13.26 -13.41 -19.77
N GLU A 32 12.88 -13.40 -21.06
CA GLU A 32 13.17 -12.30 -21.96
C GLU A 32 12.47 -11.01 -21.53
N VAL A 33 13.15 -9.87 -21.74
CA VAL A 33 12.58 -8.56 -21.47
C VAL A 33 11.55 -8.23 -22.56
N LEU A 34 10.28 -8.23 -22.20
CA LEU A 34 9.17 -7.83 -23.07
C LEU A 34 9.05 -6.30 -23.12
N GLU A 35 9.14 -5.64 -21.96
CA GLU A 35 9.08 -4.18 -21.86
C GLU A 35 10.02 -3.66 -20.78
N LYS A 36 10.47 -2.41 -20.95
CA LYS A 36 11.42 -1.76 -20.06
C LYS A 36 11.10 -0.27 -19.94
N VAL A 37 10.81 0.17 -18.72
CA VAL A 37 10.48 1.55 -18.38
C VAL A 37 11.51 2.08 -17.37
N TYR A 38 12.15 3.19 -17.70
CA TYR A 38 13.01 3.92 -16.78
C TYR A 38 12.16 4.83 -15.89
N LEU A 39 12.23 4.64 -14.58
CA LEU A 39 11.36 5.34 -13.63
C LEU A 39 11.93 6.69 -13.17
N ALA A 40 13.26 6.76 -13.03
CA ALA A 40 13.91 7.83 -12.30
C ALA A 40 14.52 8.91 -13.20
N GLY A 41 13.90 10.08 -13.26
CA GLY A 41 14.58 11.29 -13.73
C GLY A 41 15.60 11.83 -12.70
N SER A 42 16.07 13.05 -12.90
CA SER A 42 17.05 13.71 -12.02
C SER A 42 16.58 13.94 -10.57
N CYS A 43 15.28 13.80 -10.28
CA CYS A 43 14.66 14.14 -8.99
C CYS A 43 14.49 12.97 -8.01
N CYS A 44 14.40 11.71 -8.48
CA CYS A 44 14.08 10.56 -7.63
C CYS A 44 15.21 9.53 -7.69
N LYS A 45 15.86 9.26 -6.55
CA LYS A 45 17.08 8.46 -6.57
C LYS A 45 16.83 6.95 -6.48
N PHE A 46 15.76 6.48 -5.82
CA PHE A 46 15.62 5.04 -5.52
C PHE A 46 14.15 4.57 -5.41
N PHE A 47 13.60 4.02 -6.49
CA PHE A 47 12.40 3.17 -6.45
C PHE A 47 12.77 1.81 -5.87
N ARG A 48 11.97 1.31 -4.91
CA ARG A 48 12.33 0.11 -4.12
C ARG A 48 11.19 -0.83 -3.83
N TYR A 49 9.94 -0.39 -3.92
CA TYR A 49 8.80 -1.21 -3.54
C TYR A 49 7.80 -1.30 -4.69
N LEU A 50 7.29 -2.51 -4.90
CA LEU A 50 6.16 -2.80 -5.79
C LEU A 50 4.99 -3.26 -4.93
N SER A 51 3.80 -2.71 -5.18
CA SER A 51 2.57 -3.13 -4.54
C SER A 51 1.39 -3.02 -5.50
N TRP A 52 0.33 -3.74 -5.19
CA TRP A 52 -0.93 -3.67 -5.92
C TRP A 52 -1.84 -2.62 -5.30
N ASP A 53 -2.41 -1.74 -6.11
CA ASP A 53 -3.60 -0.99 -5.71
C ASP A 53 -4.84 -1.86 -5.93
N THR A 54 -4.99 -2.33 -7.17
CA THR A 54 -5.95 -3.37 -7.56
C THR A 54 -5.17 -4.56 -8.11
N PRO A 55 -5.29 -5.77 -7.53
CA PRO A 55 -4.53 -6.95 -7.96
C PRO A 55 -4.64 -7.17 -9.47
N GLN A 56 -3.50 -7.31 -10.15
CA GLN A 56 -3.36 -7.56 -11.59
C GLN A 56 -3.83 -6.44 -12.53
N GLU A 57 -4.42 -5.36 -12.01
CA GLU A 57 -4.91 -4.24 -12.84
C GLU A 57 -4.02 -3.00 -12.68
N VAL A 58 -3.85 -2.54 -11.43
CA VAL A 58 -3.14 -1.29 -11.12
C VAL A 58 -2.04 -1.56 -10.11
N MET A 59 -0.82 -1.18 -10.50
CA MET A 59 0.38 -1.35 -9.70
C MET A 59 0.97 0.00 -9.30
N ILE A 60 1.55 0.03 -8.10
CA ILE A 60 2.21 1.19 -7.51
C ILE A 60 3.69 0.87 -7.35
N VAL A 61 4.53 1.75 -7.89
CA VAL A 61 5.97 1.72 -7.71
C VAL A 61 6.35 2.84 -6.75
N LYS A 62 6.78 2.47 -5.54
CA LYS A 62 7.07 3.40 -4.44
C LYS A 62 8.58 3.58 -4.25
N SER A 63 9.01 4.82 -4.01
CA SER A 63 10.38 5.12 -3.64
C SER A 63 10.71 4.72 -2.21
N ALA A 64 11.99 4.52 -1.92
CA ALA A 64 12.46 4.63 -0.54
C ALA A 64 12.15 6.03 0.01
N GLN A 65 12.01 6.14 1.33
CA GLN A 65 11.85 7.43 1.98
C GLN A 65 13.05 8.32 1.66
N ASN A 66 12.78 9.49 1.09
CA ASN A 66 13.81 10.45 0.72
C ASN A 66 14.34 11.15 1.98
N LYS A 67 15.47 10.64 2.48
CA LYS A 67 16.19 11.20 3.61
C LYS A 67 17.38 11.98 3.09
N LEU A 68 17.46 13.27 3.43
CA LEU A 68 18.66 14.06 3.16
C LEU A 68 19.88 13.44 3.85
N PRO A 69 21.03 13.36 3.16
CA PRO A 69 22.31 13.13 3.83
C PRO A 69 22.56 14.19 4.91
N ALA A 70 23.26 13.81 5.98
CA ALA A 70 23.53 14.71 7.12
C ALA A 70 24.21 16.02 6.68
N ALA A 71 25.16 15.95 5.74
CA ALA A 71 25.87 17.10 5.19
C ALA A 71 24.94 18.11 4.49
N ALA A 72 23.95 17.64 3.73
CA ALA A 72 23.00 18.52 3.03
C ALA A 72 22.03 19.22 4.02
N ARG A 73 21.69 18.55 5.14
CA ARG A 73 20.91 19.18 6.22
C ARG A 73 21.70 20.28 6.92
N GLN A 74 23.00 20.07 7.14
CA GLN A 74 23.90 21.07 7.74
C GLN A 74 24.06 22.31 6.84
N ALA A 75 23.98 22.14 5.52
CA ALA A 75 23.98 23.23 4.55
C ALA A 75 22.61 23.95 4.42
N GLY A 76 21.63 23.64 5.27
CA GLY A 76 20.31 24.29 5.25
C GLY A 76 19.40 23.88 4.10
N ILE A 77 19.78 22.88 3.29
CA ILE A 77 18.95 22.39 2.19
C ILE A 77 17.73 21.67 2.77
N GLN A 78 16.53 22.15 2.43
CA GLN A 78 15.28 21.54 2.87
C GLN A 78 14.74 20.55 1.84
N GLN A 79 14.65 19.29 2.22
CA GLN A 79 13.96 18.26 1.44
C GLN A 79 12.50 18.21 1.86
N THR A 80 11.64 18.59 0.94
CA THR A 80 10.20 18.68 1.15
C THR A 80 9.49 17.40 0.71
N VAL A 81 9.96 16.75 -0.36
CA VAL A 81 9.40 15.49 -0.86
C VAL A 81 9.91 14.31 -0.03
N LEU A 82 9.00 13.47 0.46
CA LEU A 82 9.24 12.29 1.28
C LEU A 82 9.23 10.99 0.46
N PHE A 83 8.26 10.84 -0.43
CA PHE A 83 8.07 9.64 -1.24
C PHE A 83 7.61 10.02 -2.64
N TYR A 84 7.97 9.19 -3.61
CA TYR A 84 7.40 9.17 -4.95
C TYR A 84 6.57 7.92 -5.14
N LEU A 85 5.39 8.07 -5.74
CA LEU A 85 4.51 6.97 -6.12
C LEU A 85 4.26 7.09 -7.62
N ALA A 86 4.72 6.12 -8.40
CA ALA A 86 4.37 5.99 -9.81
C ALA A 86 3.28 4.93 -9.96
N VAL A 87 2.24 5.27 -10.71
CA VAL A 87 1.03 4.48 -10.89
C VAL A 87 1.01 3.93 -12.31
N PHE A 88 0.79 2.63 -12.43
CA PHE A 88 0.76 1.93 -13.71
C PHE A 88 -0.49 1.07 -13.85
N GLN A 89 -1.11 1.12 -15.01
CA GLN A 89 -1.95 0.02 -15.49
C GLN A 89 -1.02 -1.12 -15.90
N VAL A 90 -1.35 -2.36 -15.57
CA VAL A 90 -0.48 -3.51 -15.85
C VAL A 90 -0.69 -4.13 -17.22
N LEU A 91 -1.93 -4.17 -17.73
CA LEU A 91 -2.25 -4.72 -19.05
C LEU A 91 -3.15 -3.79 -19.86
N PRO A 92 -2.68 -3.29 -21.03
CA PRO A 92 -1.26 -3.19 -21.38
C PRO A 92 -0.49 -2.35 -20.35
N LEU A 93 0.83 -2.53 -20.25
CA LEU A 93 1.63 -1.75 -19.32
C LEU A 93 1.59 -0.27 -19.73
N SER A 94 0.93 0.58 -18.94
CA SER A 94 0.81 2.00 -19.24
C SER A 94 1.02 2.85 -18.00
N PHE A 95 1.56 4.04 -18.21
CA PHE A 95 1.79 5.02 -17.15
C PHE A 95 0.51 5.82 -16.92
N ILE A 96 0.01 5.81 -15.69
CA ILE A 96 -1.16 6.62 -15.29
C ILE A 96 -0.70 7.98 -14.77
N GLY A 97 0.31 7.99 -13.90
CA GLY A 97 0.87 9.22 -13.37
C GLY A 97 1.85 8.99 -12.22
N MET A 98 2.54 10.04 -11.82
CA MET A 98 3.46 10.03 -10.69
C MET A 98 3.24 11.23 -9.78
N LEU A 99 3.10 10.95 -8.48
CA LEU A 99 2.88 11.95 -7.44
C LEU A 99 3.99 11.97 -6.38
N GLU A 100 4.12 13.13 -5.74
CA GLU A 100 5.02 13.40 -4.63
C GLU A 100 4.25 13.49 -3.31
N ILE A 101 4.69 12.75 -2.30
CA ILE A 101 4.24 12.96 -0.92
C ILE A 101 5.10 14.04 -0.28
N ASN A 102 4.53 15.22 -0.08
CA ASN A 102 5.26 16.40 0.40
C ASN A 102 4.99 16.70 1.88
N LYS A 103 6.04 17.03 2.64
CA LYS A 103 5.96 17.48 4.04
C LYS A 103 5.09 18.72 4.23
N LYS A 104 5.03 19.62 3.24
CA LYS A 104 4.21 20.83 3.31
C LYS A 104 2.72 20.52 3.40
N ILE A 105 2.29 19.45 2.74
CA ILE A 105 0.89 19.03 2.68
C ILE A 105 0.58 18.01 3.76
N PHE A 106 1.37 16.95 3.85
CA PHE A 106 1.09 15.83 4.75
C PHE A 106 1.71 16.01 6.13
N GLY A 107 2.66 16.93 6.32
CA GLY A 107 3.38 17.15 7.58
C GLY A 107 4.73 16.42 7.67
N ASN A 108 5.51 16.78 8.70
CA ASN A 108 6.87 16.26 8.90
C ASN A 108 6.93 14.88 9.56
N SER A 109 5.82 14.41 10.14
CA SER A 109 5.74 13.17 10.91
C SER A 109 5.40 11.94 10.07
N VAL A 110 5.27 12.07 8.74
CA VAL A 110 5.00 10.92 7.86
C VAL A 110 6.17 9.94 7.89
N THR A 111 5.86 8.68 8.19
CA THR A 111 6.81 7.58 8.32
C THR A 111 6.80 6.66 7.11
N ASP A 112 5.63 6.39 6.54
CA ASP A 112 5.47 5.60 5.32
C ASP A 112 4.13 5.90 4.62
N VAL A 113 4.00 5.44 3.38
CA VAL A 113 2.77 5.53 2.58
C VAL A 113 2.51 4.23 1.83
N ALA A 114 1.24 3.92 1.60
CA ALA A 114 0.79 2.82 0.75
C ALA A 114 -0.47 3.24 -0.02
N VAL A 115 -0.77 2.52 -1.10
CA VAL A 115 -2.01 2.70 -1.87
C VAL A 115 -2.63 1.31 -2.05
N SER A 116 -3.91 1.20 -1.75
CA SER A 116 -4.69 -0.04 -1.89
C SER A 116 -6.16 0.31 -2.11
N ASN A 117 -6.81 -0.36 -3.06
CA ASN A 117 -8.23 -0.20 -3.38
C ASN A 117 -8.67 1.26 -3.59
N GLY A 118 -7.85 2.07 -4.26
CA GLY A 118 -8.14 3.49 -4.52
C GLY A 118 -8.04 4.39 -3.28
N ILE A 119 -7.36 3.92 -2.22
CA ILE A 119 -7.13 4.67 -0.98
C ILE A 119 -5.64 4.91 -0.81
N LEU A 120 -5.25 6.16 -0.58
CA LEU A 120 -3.91 6.51 -0.14
C LEU A 120 -3.85 6.43 1.39
N ILE A 121 -3.04 5.50 1.89
CA ILE A 121 -2.82 5.24 3.31
C ILE A 121 -1.53 5.96 3.72
N VAL A 122 -1.63 6.96 4.59
CA VAL A 122 -0.49 7.72 5.11
C VAL A 122 -0.29 7.38 6.58
N MET A 123 0.90 6.87 6.90
CA MET A 123 1.27 6.45 8.24
C MET A 123 2.21 7.48 8.87
N TYR A 124 1.90 7.87 10.09
CA TYR A 124 2.61 8.90 10.83
C TYR A 124 3.35 8.33 12.04
N SER A 125 4.32 9.09 12.55
CA SER A 125 4.91 8.81 13.85
C SER A 125 3.84 8.86 14.93
N MET A 126 4.04 8.13 16.03
CA MET A 126 3.07 8.01 17.12
C MET A 126 1.79 7.25 16.75
N GLY A 127 1.79 6.47 15.66
CA GLY A 127 0.72 5.52 15.39
C GLY A 127 -0.50 6.10 14.67
N LEU A 128 -0.45 7.33 14.18
CA LEU A 128 -1.58 7.91 13.44
C LEU A 128 -1.58 7.39 12.00
N VAL A 129 -2.75 6.95 11.52
CA VAL A 129 -2.98 6.51 10.15
C VAL A 129 -4.12 7.34 9.56
N ARG A 130 -3.91 7.90 8.38
CA ARG A 130 -4.92 8.66 7.63
C ARG A 130 -5.14 8.07 6.25
N LEU A 131 -6.41 8.03 5.86
CA LEU A 131 -6.85 7.51 4.57
C LEU A 131 -7.35 8.66 3.72
N TYR A 132 -6.85 8.78 2.50
CA TYR A 132 -7.27 9.78 1.54
C TYR A 132 -7.83 9.11 0.30
N ASN A 133 -8.78 9.77 -0.36
CA ASN A 133 -9.34 9.28 -1.61
C ASN A 133 -8.31 9.39 -2.73
N PHE A 134 -7.67 8.29 -3.13
CA PHE A 134 -6.63 8.29 -4.14
C PHE A 134 -7.18 8.60 -5.53
N LYS A 135 -8.38 8.11 -5.84
CA LYS A 135 -9.05 8.43 -7.10
C LYS A 135 -9.29 9.93 -7.25
N ALA A 136 -9.79 10.59 -6.20
CA ALA A 136 -9.97 12.04 -6.19
C ALA A 136 -8.63 12.77 -6.35
N ILE A 137 -7.53 12.24 -5.77
CA ILE A 137 -6.19 12.81 -5.97
C ILE A 137 -5.77 12.77 -7.44
N LEU A 138 -5.96 11.62 -8.11
CA LEU A 138 -5.64 11.47 -9.53
C LEU A 138 -6.48 12.41 -10.41
N GLU A 139 -7.76 12.59 -10.10
CA GLU A 139 -8.67 13.45 -10.87
C GLU A 139 -8.42 14.95 -10.65
N GLN A 140 -8.12 15.36 -9.41
CA GLN A 140 -8.02 16.78 -9.06
C GLN A 140 -6.63 17.38 -9.29
N PHE A 141 -5.57 16.59 -9.10
CA PHE A 141 -4.20 17.09 -9.08
C PHE A 141 -3.37 16.67 -10.31
N MET A 142 -3.95 15.96 -11.27
CA MET A 142 -3.28 15.63 -12.53
C MET A 142 -3.22 16.87 -13.42
N GLU A 143 -2.00 17.33 -13.72
CA GLU A 143 -1.79 18.49 -14.59
C GLU A 143 -1.92 18.11 -16.06
N GLN A 144 -1.25 17.03 -16.46
CA GLN A 144 -1.25 16.52 -17.83
C GLN A 144 -1.04 15.00 -17.83
N SER A 145 -1.81 14.27 -18.65
CA SER A 145 -1.57 12.84 -18.88
C SER A 145 -0.43 12.64 -19.89
N TYR A 146 0.35 11.59 -19.66
CA TYR A 146 1.47 11.22 -20.54
C TYR A 146 1.43 9.72 -20.81
N GLU A 147 1.64 9.35 -22.07
CA GLU A 147 1.79 7.96 -22.47
C GLU A 147 3.26 7.54 -22.46
N LEU A 148 3.52 6.26 -22.20
CA LEU A 148 4.87 5.71 -22.32
C LEU A 148 5.36 5.85 -23.77
N GLY A 149 6.59 6.34 -23.94
CA GLY A 149 7.15 6.60 -25.27
C GLY A 149 6.77 7.94 -25.91
N GLN A 150 5.86 8.71 -25.29
CA GLN A 150 5.53 10.06 -25.73
C GLN A 150 6.71 11.03 -25.50
N GLU A 151 6.88 12.00 -26.40
CA GLU A 151 7.80 13.12 -26.18
C GLU A 151 7.24 14.11 -25.15
N PHE A 152 8.10 14.62 -24.28
CA PHE A 152 7.74 15.65 -23.31
C PHE A 152 8.90 16.60 -23.07
N ASN A 153 8.56 17.83 -22.67
CA ASN A 153 9.56 18.83 -22.30
C ASN A 153 9.85 18.74 -20.81
N TRP A 154 11.10 18.44 -20.46
CA TRP A 154 11.59 18.44 -19.09
C TRP A 154 12.60 19.57 -18.90
N ASN A 155 12.20 20.63 -18.22
CA ASN A 155 13.05 21.79 -17.91
C ASN A 155 13.76 22.39 -19.15
N GLY A 156 13.06 22.46 -20.29
CA GLY A 156 13.59 22.98 -21.55
C GLY A 156 14.28 21.95 -22.43
N GLN A 157 14.40 20.69 -22.00
CA GLN A 157 14.97 19.60 -22.79
C GLN A 157 13.88 18.64 -23.28
N ALA A 158 13.93 18.25 -24.55
CA ALA A 158 13.06 17.20 -25.09
C ALA A 158 13.50 15.83 -24.56
N GLY A 159 12.58 15.13 -23.90
CA GLY A 159 12.76 13.78 -23.39
C GLY A 159 11.65 12.85 -23.86
N ILE A 160 11.81 11.56 -23.58
CA ILE A 160 10.79 10.54 -23.88
C ILE A 160 10.35 9.89 -22.58
N VAL A 161 9.04 9.84 -22.35
CA VAL A 161 8.43 9.31 -21.12
C VAL A 161 8.83 7.85 -20.96
N GLY A 162 9.41 7.52 -19.81
CA GLY A 162 9.86 6.17 -19.48
C GLY A 162 11.20 5.77 -20.11
N LYS A 163 11.95 6.69 -20.74
CA LYS A 163 13.29 6.42 -21.28
C LYS A 163 14.39 7.16 -20.52
N TYR A 164 15.55 6.52 -20.43
CA TYR A 164 16.77 7.14 -19.91
C TYR A 164 17.22 8.28 -20.85
N PRO A 165 17.68 9.43 -20.32
CA PRO A 165 17.94 9.75 -18.90
C PRO A 165 16.77 10.38 -18.14
N PHE A 166 15.64 10.67 -18.81
CA PHE A 166 14.59 11.52 -18.25
C PHE A 166 13.59 10.78 -17.34
N GLY A 167 13.30 9.52 -17.64
CA GLY A 167 12.38 8.69 -16.84
C GLY A 167 10.93 9.14 -16.95
N LEU A 168 10.19 9.12 -15.83
CA LEU A 168 8.78 9.50 -15.78
C LEU A 168 8.60 10.96 -15.34
N PRO A 169 7.67 11.71 -15.95
CA PRO A 169 7.29 13.03 -15.45
C PRO A 169 6.49 12.90 -14.16
N CYS A 170 6.74 13.80 -13.20
CA CYS A 170 5.88 13.95 -12.02
C CYS A 170 4.71 14.87 -12.37
N ASN A 171 3.65 14.29 -12.90
CA ASN A 171 2.50 14.99 -13.50
C ASN A 171 1.27 15.10 -12.57
N ILE A 172 1.37 14.61 -11.34
CA ILE A 172 0.34 14.78 -10.31
C ILE A 172 0.92 15.64 -9.19
N LYS A 173 0.42 16.87 -9.06
CA LYS A 173 0.92 17.88 -8.12
C LYS A 173 -0.12 18.18 -7.05
N ILE A 174 0.04 17.54 -5.90
CA ILE A 174 -0.80 17.81 -4.73
C ILE A 174 -0.42 19.18 -4.17
N THR A 175 -1.24 20.19 -4.45
CA THR A 175 -1.06 21.57 -3.99
C THR A 175 -1.75 21.83 -2.66
N ASP A 176 -2.80 21.07 -2.36
CA ASP A 176 -3.67 21.26 -1.20
C ASP A 176 -3.94 19.92 -0.50
N THR A 177 -4.48 19.97 0.72
CA THR A 177 -4.77 18.75 1.48
C THR A 177 -5.88 17.95 0.79
N PRO A 178 -5.62 16.70 0.36
CA PRO A 178 -6.64 15.89 -0.30
C PRO A 178 -7.81 15.55 0.63
N PRO A 179 -8.97 15.12 0.08
CA PRO A 179 -10.12 14.70 0.88
C PRO A 179 -9.76 13.55 1.83
N LEU A 180 -9.85 13.82 3.13
CA LEU A 180 -9.67 12.82 4.19
C LEU A 180 -10.92 11.95 4.25
N LEU A 181 -10.75 10.64 4.10
CA LEU A 181 -11.82 9.65 4.23
C LEU A 181 -11.96 9.15 5.67
N PHE A 182 -10.83 8.97 6.36
CA PHE A 182 -10.79 8.30 7.65
C PHE A 182 -9.48 8.56 8.38
N GLU A 183 -9.50 8.54 9.70
CA GLU A 183 -8.29 8.51 10.52
C GLU A 183 -8.44 7.58 11.73
N ALA A 184 -7.36 6.91 12.10
CA ALA A 184 -7.29 6.07 13.29
C ALA A 184 -5.91 6.13 13.94
N SER A 185 -5.87 5.81 15.23
CA SER A 185 -4.62 5.66 15.97
C SER A 185 -4.36 4.19 16.29
N SER A 186 -3.24 3.67 15.81
CA SER A 186 -2.79 2.30 16.05
C SER A 186 -1.33 2.23 16.44
N LEU A 187 -1.03 1.39 17.43
CA LEU A 187 0.35 1.10 17.83
C LEU A 187 1.14 0.60 16.62
N GLU A 188 2.35 1.15 16.44
CA GLU A 188 3.27 0.76 15.35
C GLU A 188 2.67 0.90 13.93
N ASN A 189 1.61 1.73 13.77
CA ASN A 189 0.86 1.88 12.51
C ASN A 189 0.26 0.55 11.98
N ALA A 190 0.01 -0.42 12.87
CA ALA A 190 -0.58 -1.70 12.53
C ALA A 190 -2.08 -1.54 12.18
N PHE A 191 -2.34 -1.20 10.92
CA PHE A 191 -3.68 -0.90 10.41
C PHE A 191 -3.99 -1.73 9.17
N GLN A 192 -5.18 -2.33 9.13
CA GLN A 192 -5.68 -3.08 7.98
C GLN A 192 -7.16 -2.83 7.76
N ILE A 193 -7.61 -2.85 6.51
CA ILE A 193 -9.03 -2.76 6.13
C ILE A 193 -9.41 -4.03 5.38
N GLY A 194 -10.61 -4.53 5.61
CA GLY A 194 -11.14 -5.65 4.87
C GLY A 194 -12.46 -6.16 5.42
N GLY A 195 -12.85 -7.33 4.93
CA GLY A 195 -14.11 -7.97 5.25
C GLY A 195 -15.32 -7.33 4.55
N TYR A 196 -16.45 -8.03 4.63
CA TYR A 196 -17.73 -7.53 4.18
C TYR A 196 -18.78 -7.74 5.28
N PRO A 197 -19.46 -6.68 5.76
CA PRO A 197 -19.26 -5.27 5.43
C PRO A 197 -17.87 -4.75 5.89
N TRP A 198 -17.46 -3.57 5.40
CA TRP A 198 -16.10 -3.04 5.60
C TRP A 198 -15.76 -2.78 7.08
N HIS A 199 -14.69 -3.42 7.54
CA HIS A 199 -14.13 -3.27 8.89
C HIS A 199 -12.64 -2.93 8.80
N TYR A 200 -12.08 -2.49 9.91
CA TYR A 200 -10.65 -2.31 10.07
C TYR A 200 -10.14 -3.00 11.33
N ILE A 201 -8.86 -3.36 11.31
CA ILE A 201 -8.14 -3.92 12.45
C ILE A 201 -7.08 -2.91 12.89
N ILE A 202 -7.04 -2.62 14.18
CA ILE A 202 -5.96 -1.86 14.82
C ILE A 202 -5.44 -2.55 16.06
N THR A 203 -4.17 -2.33 16.38
CA THR A 203 -3.69 -2.46 17.76
C THR A 203 -3.90 -1.14 18.49
N PRO A 204 -4.59 -1.07 19.65
CA PRO A 204 -4.76 0.18 20.39
C PRO A 204 -3.41 0.82 20.70
N ASN A 205 -3.30 2.15 20.52
CA ASN A 205 -2.05 2.88 20.64
C ASN A 205 -1.58 3.10 22.09
N LYS A 206 -1.41 1.99 22.83
CA LYS A 206 -0.80 1.93 24.15
C LYS A 206 0.07 0.69 24.20
N LYS A 207 1.33 0.83 24.62
CA LYS A 207 2.30 -0.28 24.67
C LYS A 207 1.79 -1.50 25.44
N LYS A 208 0.97 -1.30 26.48
CA LYS A 208 0.35 -2.38 27.28
C LYS A 208 -0.67 -3.23 26.52
N HIS A 209 -1.12 -2.79 25.34
CA HIS A 209 -2.07 -3.49 24.48
C HIS A 209 -1.38 -4.08 23.24
N LYS A 210 -0.05 -4.19 23.24
CA LYS A 210 0.67 -4.92 22.19
C LYS A 210 0.17 -6.37 22.15
N GLY A 211 -0.18 -6.86 20.97
CA GLY A 211 -0.81 -8.19 20.77
C GLY A 211 -2.33 -8.22 20.97
N VAL A 212 -2.95 -7.08 21.30
CA VAL A 212 -4.42 -6.95 21.38
C VAL A 212 -4.93 -6.23 20.15
N PHE A 213 -5.84 -6.86 19.43
CA PHE A 213 -6.39 -6.35 18.18
C PHE A 213 -7.85 -5.98 18.37
N HIS A 214 -8.23 -4.80 17.86
CA HIS A 214 -9.61 -4.34 17.82
C HIS A 214 -10.10 -4.39 16.38
N ILE A 215 -11.20 -5.10 16.15
CA ILE A 215 -11.92 -5.15 14.88
C ILE A 215 -13.11 -4.20 14.98
N CYS A 216 -13.07 -3.12 14.19
CA CYS A 216 -14.06 -2.04 14.25
C CYS A 216 -14.72 -1.83 12.88
N SER A 217 -15.97 -1.40 12.90
CA SER A 217 -16.72 -0.99 11.71
C SER A 217 -16.14 0.30 11.14
N LEU A 218 -15.92 0.34 9.83
CA LEU A 218 -15.45 1.54 9.15
C LEU A 218 -16.53 2.64 9.08
N LYS A 219 -17.82 2.26 9.12
CA LYS A 219 -18.97 3.17 8.97
C LYS A 219 -19.08 4.17 10.13
N ASP A 220 -18.86 3.71 11.34
CA ASP A 220 -19.19 4.43 12.58
C ASP A 220 -18.14 4.28 13.68
N ASN A 221 -17.02 3.61 13.41
CA ASN A 221 -15.97 3.28 14.38
C ASN A 221 -16.42 2.40 15.55
N ALA A 222 -17.60 1.78 15.46
CA ALA A 222 -18.09 0.89 16.50
C ALA A 222 -17.23 -0.38 16.53
N LEU A 223 -16.81 -0.79 17.72
CA LEU A 223 -16.17 -2.08 17.94
C LEU A 223 -17.19 -3.19 17.62
N ALA A 224 -16.80 -4.13 16.75
CA ALA A 224 -17.65 -5.30 16.50
C ALA A 224 -17.88 -6.08 17.79
N LYS A 225 -19.02 -6.74 17.94
CA LYS A 225 -19.27 -7.60 19.10
C LYS A 225 -18.25 -8.74 19.09
N ASN A 226 -17.58 -8.99 20.21
CA ASN A 226 -16.40 -9.86 20.30
C ASN A 226 -15.22 -9.44 19.39
N GLY A 227 -15.15 -8.16 19.01
CA GLY A 227 -14.12 -7.62 18.12
C GLY A 227 -12.74 -7.42 18.77
N ILE A 228 -12.61 -7.61 20.09
CA ILE A 228 -11.32 -7.61 20.77
C ILE A 228 -10.73 -9.01 20.71
N GLN A 229 -9.62 -9.14 20.01
CA GLN A 229 -8.89 -10.38 19.87
C GLN A 229 -7.55 -10.28 20.59
N ASP A 230 -7.32 -11.19 21.52
CA ASP A 230 -6.11 -11.31 22.32
C ASP A 230 -5.77 -12.80 22.38
N MET A 231 -4.66 -13.18 21.73
CA MET A 231 -4.13 -14.52 21.87
C MET A 231 -3.04 -14.49 22.94
N LYS A 232 -3.43 -14.84 24.16
CA LYS A 232 -2.49 -14.96 25.29
C LYS A 232 -1.36 -15.92 24.93
N CYS A 233 -0.22 -15.35 24.56
CA CYS A 233 0.90 -16.09 24.02
C CYS A 233 2.19 -15.73 24.77
N CYS A 234 2.89 -16.75 25.28
CA CYS A 234 4.21 -16.61 25.87
C CYS A 234 5.29 -16.95 24.83
N SER A 235 5.25 -16.31 23.65
CA SER A 235 6.22 -16.50 22.57
C SER A 235 7.06 -15.25 22.35
N LEU A 236 8.29 -15.45 21.85
CA LEU A 236 9.14 -14.35 21.38
C LEU A 236 8.58 -13.71 20.09
N GLU A 237 7.88 -14.50 19.27
CA GLU A 237 7.20 -14.01 18.07
C GLU A 237 5.81 -13.48 18.44
N PRO A 238 5.48 -12.22 18.08
CA PRO A 238 4.15 -11.68 18.30
C PRO A 238 3.13 -12.41 17.41
N ASP A 239 1.92 -12.55 17.92
CA ASP A 239 0.79 -12.97 17.11
C ASP A 239 0.43 -11.86 16.10
N TRP A 240 -0.19 -12.26 15.00
CA TRP A 240 -0.58 -11.36 13.93
C TRP A 240 -1.95 -11.75 13.42
N ILE A 241 -2.71 -10.74 12.99
CA ILE A 241 -4.08 -10.90 12.55
C ILE A 241 -4.26 -10.15 11.24
N TYR A 242 -5.07 -10.71 10.34
CA TYR A 242 -5.41 -10.04 9.09
C TYR A 242 -6.73 -10.51 8.50
N PHE A 243 -7.34 -9.65 7.69
CA PHE A 243 -8.48 -10.07 6.88
C PHE A 243 -8.03 -11.03 5.79
N HIS A 244 -8.74 -12.15 5.65
CA HIS A 244 -8.50 -13.07 4.54
C HIS A 244 -8.80 -12.36 3.20
N PRO A 245 -7.94 -12.50 2.17
CA PRO A 245 -8.03 -11.70 0.94
C PRO A 245 -9.18 -12.08 -0.01
N ASP A 246 -9.96 -13.12 0.30
CA ASP A 246 -11.06 -13.61 -0.55
C ASP A 246 -12.40 -12.87 -0.37
N MET A 247 -12.38 -11.76 0.36
CA MET A 247 -13.57 -10.96 0.68
C MET A 247 -14.68 -11.71 1.46
N SER A 248 -14.42 -12.91 1.99
CA SER A 248 -15.46 -13.72 2.65
C SER A 248 -15.84 -13.23 4.06
N GLY A 249 -15.30 -12.09 4.50
CA GLY A 249 -15.40 -11.62 5.88
C GLY A 249 -14.61 -12.48 6.89
N ARG A 250 -13.74 -13.38 6.42
CA ARG A 250 -12.87 -14.19 7.28
C ARG A 250 -11.68 -13.37 7.76
N ILE A 251 -11.25 -13.68 8.98
CA ILE A 251 -10.10 -13.06 9.64
C ILE A 251 -9.21 -14.20 10.13
N ILE A 252 -7.92 -14.15 9.81
CA ILE A 252 -6.94 -15.13 10.28
C ILE A 252 -6.18 -14.49 11.43
N HIS A 253 -6.19 -15.12 12.60
CA HIS A 253 -5.39 -14.74 13.75
C HIS A 253 -4.38 -15.86 14.03
N VAL A 254 -3.11 -15.58 13.73
CA VAL A 254 -2.00 -16.54 13.77
C VAL A 254 -1.18 -16.28 15.02
N GLY A 255 -1.18 -17.24 15.95
CA GLY A 255 -0.19 -17.35 17.02
C GLY A 255 0.80 -18.49 16.76
N PRO A 256 1.70 -18.80 17.71
CA PRO A 256 2.81 -19.73 17.47
C PRO A 256 2.37 -21.19 17.28
N ASN A 257 1.30 -21.61 17.95
CA ASN A 257 0.80 -22.99 17.95
C ASN A 257 -0.67 -23.10 17.55
N LEU A 258 -1.32 -21.96 17.32
CA LEU A 258 -2.76 -21.89 17.06
C LEU A 258 -3.04 -20.85 15.98
N ILE A 259 -3.79 -21.25 14.96
CA ILE A 259 -4.37 -20.35 13.98
C ILE A 259 -5.88 -20.38 14.22
N LYS A 260 -6.45 -19.23 14.58
CA LYS A 260 -7.90 -19.06 14.66
C LYS A 260 -8.39 -18.45 13.36
N VAL A 261 -9.33 -19.11 12.70
CA VAL A 261 -10.09 -18.52 11.61
C VAL A 261 -11.40 -18.02 12.19
N LEU A 262 -11.55 -16.70 12.17
CA LEU A 262 -12.73 -15.98 12.65
C LEU A 262 -13.55 -15.50 11.44
N LYS A 263 -14.81 -15.15 11.68
CA LYS A 263 -15.71 -14.66 10.65
C LYS A 263 -16.61 -13.55 11.17
N LEU A 264 -16.75 -12.50 10.38
CA LEU A 264 -17.78 -11.48 10.54
C LEU A 264 -19.16 -12.08 10.29
N LYS A 265 -20.07 -11.94 11.25
CA LYS A 265 -21.47 -12.38 11.15
C LYS A 265 -22.40 -11.26 11.59
N GLU A 266 -23.56 -11.15 10.96
CA GLU A 266 -24.61 -10.25 11.42
C GLU A 266 -25.15 -10.74 12.77
N VAL A 267 -25.38 -9.81 13.70
CA VAL A 267 -26.00 -10.12 14.99
C VAL A 267 -27.47 -10.44 14.77
N LYS A 268 -27.93 -11.61 15.28
CA LYS A 268 -29.35 -11.97 15.25
C LYS A 268 -30.18 -10.84 15.88
N ASN A 269 -31.18 -10.36 15.15
CA ASN A 269 -32.10 -9.27 15.51
C ASN A 269 -31.55 -7.83 15.41
N HIS A 270 -30.29 -7.63 14.99
CA HIS A 270 -29.72 -6.31 14.74
C HIS A 270 -28.85 -6.33 13.47
N ALA A 271 -29.47 -6.16 12.31
CA ALA A 271 -28.79 -6.23 11.00
C ALA A 271 -27.66 -5.19 10.83
N ASP A 272 -27.69 -4.09 11.60
CA ASP A 272 -26.66 -3.05 11.56
C ASP A 272 -25.41 -3.36 12.41
N GLN A 273 -25.43 -4.43 13.21
CA GLN A 273 -24.31 -4.80 14.08
C GLN A 273 -23.65 -6.09 13.64
N MET A 274 -22.32 -6.07 13.61
CA MET A 274 -21.51 -7.23 13.30
C MET A 274 -20.91 -7.84 14.56
N GLU A 275 -20.86 -9.17 14.61
CA GLU A 275 -20.12 -9.94 15.59
C GLU A 275 -18.98 -10.74 14.95
N ILE A 276 -17.92 -10.93 15.72
CA ILE A 276 -16.83 -11.83 15.38
C ILE A 276 -17.12 -13.17 16.04
N ALA A 277 -17.24 -14.20 15.22
CA ALA A 277 -17.42 -15.57 15.67
C ALA A 277 -16.24 -16.44 15.20
N GLU A 278 -15.89 -17.45 15.98
CA GLU A 278 -14.98 -18.49 15.51
C GLU A 278 -15.66 -19.28 14.38
N ASP A 279 -14.89 -19.54 13.32
CA ASP A 279 -15.28 -20.41 12.21
C ASP A 279 -14.67 -21.80 12.45
N PHE A 280 -13.34 -21.85 12.53
CA PHE A 280 -12.59 -23.05 12.92
C PHE A 280 -11.19 -22.68 13.42
N THR A 281 -10.50 -23.66 14.00
CA THR A 281 -9.12 -23.50 14.48
C THR A 281 -8.21 -24.56 13.89
N ILE A 282 -6.94 -24.20 13.70
CA ILE A 282 -5.88 -25.11 13.29
C ILE A 282 -4.84 -25.09 14.42
N VAL A 283 -4.58 -26.26 15.00
CA VAL A 283 -3.59 -26.44 16.07
C VAL A 283 -2.34 -27.08 15.47
N ALA A 284 -1.19 -26.45 15.68
CA ALA A 284 0.09 -27.03 15.36
C ALA A 284 0.60 -27.82 16.57
N ASN A 285 0.50 -29.15 16.52
CA ASN A 285 1.16 -30.03 17.48
C ASN A 285 2.65 -30.05 17.16
N ARG A 286 3.44 -29.18 17.79
CA ARG A 286 4.89 -29.35 17.81
C ARG A 286 5.17 -30.49 18.79
N GLU A 287 5.69 -31.61 18.31
CA GLU A 287 6.15 -32.68 19.19
C GLU A 287 7.13 -32.09 20.19
N ASN A 288 6.88 -32.32 21.48
CA ASN A 288 7.84 -32.00 22.52
C ASN A 288 9.07 -32.88 22.27
N CYS A 289 10.10 -32.34 21.61
CA CYS A 289 11.45 -32.87 21.77
C CYS A 289 11.85 -32.60 23.22
N VAL A 290 11.46 -33.51 24.11
CA VAL A 290 11.99 -33.60 25.46
C VAL A 290 13.45 -34.01 25.28
N SER A 291 14.36 -33.05 25.44
CA SER A 291 15.78 -33.31 25.66
C SER A 291 16.04 -33.54 27.13
#